data_AF-A0A7Z9Y6A1-F1
#
_entry.id   AF-A0A7Z9Y6A1-F1
#
_cell.length_a   1.000
_cell.length_b   1.000
_cell.length_c   1.000
_cell.angle_alpha   90.00
_cell.angle_beta   90.00
_cell.angle_gamma   90.00
#
_symmetry.space_group_name_H-M   'P 1'
#
loop_
_entity.id
_entity.type
_entity.pdbx_description
1 polymer ?
#
loop_
_entity_poly.entity_id
_entity_poly.type
_entity_poly.pdbx_seq_one_letter_code
_entity_poly.pdbx_strand_id
1 'polypeptide(L)'
;MNTQPKSTRVRLHSHITQSRFLHVEEALNVGWGKLRLFAGRYKRSEGMKAYVFHFLDLPDARVIFDALARGEQGFRYKEYKGTPPRDGHPAVSRALSIAVKGENVYIELKTGPGKLTNTGAITPNGPAKVEVNVSFKLYEARRMAASVLAYIHAWDVMRMMVNQHLVSQPSPYLVVSATSEANGISTAPANGISKPNGTVTLPADVANNGRPVTCKTSQPAAEAKTPPITNGRSRNGYAKQNDNNSPQQLLFYGDGTPVSADNQTERTTYARYRQAKGAVPPSKSALLQYYQQQTAV
;
A
#
# COMPACT_ATOMS: atom_id res chain seq x y z
N MET A 1 -5.48 -10.71 -36.60
CA MET A 1 -4.37 -10.42 -35.67
C MET A 1 -4.90 -9.48 -34.60
N ASN A 2 -5.05 -9.94 -33.35
CA ASN A 2 -5.66 -9.16 -32.28
C ASN A 2 -4.58 -8.27 -31.61
N THR A 3 -4.38 -7.06 -32.11
CA THR A 3 -3.48 -6.06 -31.52
C THR A 3 -4.23 -5.32 -30.42
N GLN A 4 -4.41 -5.97 -29.26
CA GLN A 4 -4.75 -5.21 -28.06
C GLN A 4 -3.62 -4.18 -27.83
N PRO A 5 -3.95 -2.90 -27.61
CA PRO A 5 -2.95 -1.90 -27.33
C PRO A 5 -2.19 -2.32 -26.08
N LYS A 6 -0.89 -2.51 -26.24
CA LYS A 6 0.03 -2.85 -25.16
C LYS A 6 -0.04 -1.69 -24.16
N SER A 7 -0.70 -1.91 -23.02
CA SER A 7 -0.86 -0.89 -21.98
C SER A 7 0.51 -0.29 -21.66
N THR A 8 0.71 0.96 -22.11
CA THR A 8 1.96 1.67 -21.92
C THR A 8 1.91 2.26 -20.53
N ARG A 9 2.77 1.76 -19.63
CA ARG A 9 2.83 2.25 -18.25
C ARG A 9 3.16 3.74 -18.25
N VAL A 10 2.45 4.50 -17.42
CA VAL A 10 2.68 5.94 -17.28
C VAL A 10 4.03 6.16 -16.58
N ARG A 11 4.92 6.95 -17.20
CA ARG A 11 6.19 7.35 -16.58
C ARG A 11 5.95 8.62 -15.78
N LEU A 12 6.15 8.55 -14.46
CA LEU A 12 6.00 9.68 -13.55
C LEU A 12 7.22 10.60 -13.60
N HIS A 13 8.39 9.99 -13.71
CA HIS A 13 9.65 10.72 -13.82
C HIS A 13 10.68 9.91 -14.61
N SER A 14 11.55 10.61 -15.33
CA SER A 14 12.66 10.01 -16.07
C SER A 14 13.93 10.79 -15.81
N HIS A 15 14.94 10.09 -15.28
CA HIS A 15 16.30 10.59 -15.18
C HIS A 15 17.19 9.83 -16.15
N ILE A 16 17.88 10.55 -17.04
CA ILE A 16 18.68 9.95 -18.11
C ILE A 16 20.08 10.56 -18.07
N THR A 17 21.08 9.70 -18.03
CA THR A 17 22.51 10.03 -18.11
C THR A 17 23.08 9.43 -19.39
N GLN A 18 24.30 9.79 -19.78
CA GLN A 18 24.93 9.31 -21.02
C GLN A 18 24.93 7.78 -21.23
N SER A 19 24.88 6.99 -20.14
CA SER A 19 25.00 5.53 -20.20
C SER A 19 23.92 4.78 -19.42
N ARG A 20 23.07 5.48 -18.67
CA ARG A 20 22.10 4.88 -17.74
C ARG A 20 20.84 5.71 -17.67
N PHE A 21 19.72 5.06 -17.39
CA PHE A 21 18.46 5.74 -17.08
C PHE A 21 17.82 5.14 -15.83
N LEU A 22 16.98 5.94 -15.18
CA LEU A 22 16.03 5.54 -14.17
C LEU A 22 14.67 6.13 -14.53
N HIS A 23 13.65 5.28 -14.53
CA HIS A 23 12.26 5.65 -14.69
C HIS A 23 11.52 5.28 -13.41
N VAL A 24 10.74 6.23 -12.90
CA VAL A 24 9.70 5.94 -11.92
C VAL A 24 8.40 5.80 -12.69
N GLU A 25 7.84 4.60 -12.70
CA GLU A 25 6.66 4.24 -13.47
C GLU A 25 5.49 3.93 -12.54
N GLU A 26 4.30 4.27 -13.01
CA GLU A 26 3.05 3.87 -12.39
C GLU A 26 2.87 2.34 -12.47
N ALA A 27 2.49 1.77 -11.33
CA ALA A 27 2.06 0.40 -11.20
C ALA A 27 0.98 0.29 -10.10
N LEU A 28 0.20 1.35 -9.91
CA LEU A 28 -0.76 1.49 -8.83
C LEU A 28 -1.94 0.54 -9.02
N ASN A 29 -2.23 0.15 -10.27
CA ASN A 29 -3.20 -0.90 -10.58
C ASN A 29 -2.72 -2.32 -10.25
N VAL A 30 -1.48 -2.51 -9.80
CA VAL A 30 -0.93 -3.84 -9.44
C VAL A 30 -1.19 -4.13 -7.96
N GLY A 31 -2.24 -4.90 -7.67
CA GLY A 31 -2.57 -5.33 -6.31
C GLY A 31 -2.94 -4.16 -5.40
N TRP A 32 -2.20 -3.97 -4.31
CA TRP A 32 -2.46 -2.97 -3.25
C TRP A 32 -1.86 -1.58 -3.53
N GLY A 33 -1.50 -1.29 -4.78
CA GLY A 33 -0.80 -0.06 -5.15
C GLY A 33 0.71 -0.17 -5.01
N LYS A 34 1.41 -0.10 -6.15
CA LYS A 34 2.87 -0.14 -6.19
C LYS A 34 3.40 0.92 -7.14
N LEU A 35 4.65 1.33 -6.93
CA LEU A 35 5.44 2.02 -7.94
C LEU A 35 6.47 1.07 -8.51
N ARG A 36 6.83 1.28 -9.77
CA ARG A 36 7.90 0.53 -10.42
C ARG A 36 9.09 1.44 -10.65
N LEU A 37 10.21 1.09 -10.05
CA LEU A 37 11.51 1.66 -10.40
C LEU A 37 12.09 0.81 -11.53
N PHE A 38 12.30 1.38 -12.70
CA PHE A 38 12.86 0.71 -13.86
C PHE A 38 14.14 1.41 -14.29
N ALA A 39 15.26 0.70 -14.26
CA ALA A 39 16.56 1.27 -14.63
C ALA A 39 17.26 0.40 -15.65
N GLY A 40 18.09 1.02 -16.47
CA GLY A 40 18.86 0.30 -17.48
C GLY A 40 20.17 0.98 -17.82
N ARG A 41 21.07 0.17 -18.38
CA ARG A 41 22.29 0.60 -19.04
C ARG A 41 22.05 0.59 -20.54
N TYR A 42 22.49 1.63 -21.21
CA TYR A 42 22.38 1.72 -22.66
C TYR A 42 23.68 2.29 -23.23
N LYS A 43 23.90 2.03 -24.53
CA LYS A 43 24.94 2.70 -25.30
C LYS A 43 24.28 3.38 -26.48
N ARG A 44 24.70 4.62 -26.75
CA ARG A 44 24.20 5.38 -27.89
C ARG A 44 24.35 4.52 -29.16
N SER A 45 23.28 4.43 -29.94
CA SER A 45 23.20 3.63 -31.17
C SER A 45 23.14 2.11 -31.01
N GLU A 46 23.30 1.55 -29.81
CA GLU A 46 23.17 0.09 -29.55
C GLU A 46 21.91 -0.26 -28.75
N GLY A 47 21.17 0.75 -28.27
CA GLY A 47 19.99 0.55 -27.44
C GLY A 47 20.33 0.09 -26.02
N MET A 48 19.35 -0.53 -25.36
CA MET A 48 19.42 -0.96 -23.96
C MET A 48 20.17 -2.29 -23.84
N LYS A 49 21.30 -2.31 -23.13
CA LYS A 49 22.13 -3.51 -22.94
C LYS A 49 21.66 -4.40 -21.80
N ALA A 50 21.26 -3.77 -20.70
CA ALA A 50 20.84 -4.46 -19.49
C ALA A 50 19.83 -3.61 -18.75
N TYR A 51 18.88 -4.25 -18.08
CA TYR A 51 17.87 -3.57 -17.30
C TYR A 51 17.45 -4.36 -16.09
N VAL A 52 16.88 -3.66 -15.14
CA VAL A 52 16.37 -4.19 -13.89
C VAL A 52 15.16 -3.35 -13.47
N PHE A 53 14.23 -3.97 -12.76
CA PHE A 53 13.14 -3.25 -12.12
C PHE A 53 12.91 -3.74 -10.70
N HIS A 54 12.37 -2.85 -9.89
CA HIS A 54 11.95 -3.11 -8.52
C HIS A 54 10.54 -2.56 -8.32
N PHE A 55 9.72 -3.27 -7.58
CA PHE A 55 8.40 -2.78 -7.19
C PHE A 55 8.45 -2.31 -5.75
N LEU A 56 8.09 -1.06 -5.55
CA LEU A 56 8.05 -0.42 -4.25
C LEU A 56 6.60 -0.34 -3.81
N ASP A 57 6.31 -0.80 -2.59
CA ASP A 57 4.96 -0.71 -2.05
C ASP A 57 4.62 0.74 -1.72
N LEU A 58 3.34 1.11 -1.88
CA LEU A 58 2.93 2.50 -1.75
C LEU A 58 3.27 3.15 -0.38
N PRO A 59 3.16 2.46 0.77
CA PRO A 59 3.58 3.01 2.06
C PRO A 59 5.07 3.35 2.10
N ASP A 60 5.93 2.44 1.63
CA ASP A 60 7.37 2.66 1.57
C ASP A 60 7.73 3.80 0.60
N ALA A 61 7.05 3.83 -0.55
CA ALA A 61 7.21 4.90 -1.53
C ALA A 61 7.00 6.28 -0.92
N ARG A 62 5.94 6.47 -0.12
CA ARG A 62 5.68 7.75 0.55
C ARG A 62 6.84 8.16 1.44
N VAL A 63 7.30 7.26 2.31
CA VAL A 63 8.40 7.55 3.24
C VAL A 63 9.69 7.91 2.50
N ILE A 64 10.03 7.11 1.48
CA ILE A 64 11.24 7.31 0.69
C ILE A 64 11.20 8.63 -0.08
N PHE A 65 10.13 8.88 -0.83
CA PHE A 65 10.05 10.09 -1.64
C PHE A 65 9.85 11.33 -0.77
N ASP A 66 9.22 11.23 0.40
CA ASP A 66 9.12 12.34 1.37
C ASP A 66 10.50 12.72 1.93
N ALA A 67 11.29 11.73 2.36
CA ALA A 67 12.67 11.97 2.81
C ALA A 67 13.55 12.58 1.69
N LEU A 68 13.43 12.06 0.45
CA LEU A 68 14.15 12.59 -0.71
C LEU A 68 13.69 14.00 -1.09
N ALA A 69 12.40 14.33 -1.00
CA ALA A 69 11.86 15.65 -1.31
C ALA A 69 12.33 16.72 -0.31
N ARG A 70 12.42 16.35 0.97
CA ARG A 70 13.03 17.17 2.03
C ARG A 70 14.55 17.32 1.88
N GLY A 71 15.20 16.43 1.13
CA GLY A 71 16.66 16.40 1.01
C GLY A 71 17.34 15.95 2.29
N GLU A 72 16.73 15.00 3.00
CA GLU A 72 17.19 14.51 4.30
C GLU A 72 18.62 13.93 4.20
N GLN A 73 19.55 14.57 4.92
CA GLN A 73 20.96 14.18 4.88
C GLN A 73 21.18 12.83 5.56
N GLY A 74 22.01 11.99 4.94
CA GLY A 74 22.32 10.66 5.46
C GLY A 74 21.19 9.64 5.33
N PHE A 75 20.06 9.99 4.70
CA PHE A 75 18.96 9.07 4.44
C PHE A 75 19.45 7.82 3.70
N ARG A 76 19.04 6.64 4.18
CA ARG A 76 19.37 5.33 3.60
C ARG A 76 18.17 4.42 3.66
N TYR A 77 17.91 3.73 2.56
CA TYR A 77 16.86 2.72 2.47
C TYR A 77 17.39 1.50 1.71
N LYS A 78 17.02 0.30 2.18
CA LYS A 78 17.37 -0.94 1.50
C LYS A 78 16.23 -1.94 1.62
N GLU A 79 15.86 -2.51 0.49
CA GLU A 79 14.78 -3.48 0.41
C GLU A 79 15.17 -4.66 -0.48
N TYR A 80 14.64 -5.83 -0.15
CA TYR A 80 14.75 -7.03 -0.95
C TYR A 80 13.34 -7.53 -1.30
N LYS A 81 13.14 -7.79 -2.60
CA LYS A 81 11.99 -8.50 -3.13
C LYS A 81 12.49 -9.73 -3.86
N GLY A 82 11.64 -10.72 -4.08
CA GLY A 82 12.03 -11.85 -4.89
C GLY A 82 10.86 -12.55 -5.56
N THR A 83 11.21 -13.40 -6.51
CA THR A 83 10.29 -14.32 -7.16
C THR A 83 10.66 -15.74 -6.69
N PRO A 84 9.73 -16.49 -6.09
CA PRO A 84 10.02 -17.83 -5.60
C PRO A 84 10.39 -18.78 -6.75
N PRO A 85 11.10 -19.88 -6.46
CA PRO A 85 11.37 -20.90 -7.48
C PRO A 85 10.05 -21.41 -8.06
N ARG A 86 9.98 -21.52 -9.38
CA ARG A 86 8.78 -21.98 -10.09
C ARG A 86 9.17 -22.70 -11.37
N ASP A 87 8.53 -23.82 -11.67
CA ASP A 87 8.67 -24.55 -12.93
C ASP A 87 10.13 -24.84 -13.32
N GLY A 88 10.96 -25.25 -12.34
CA GLY A 88 12.39 -25.53 -12.53
C GLY A 88 13.29 -24.29 -12.59
N HIS A 89 12.73 -23.08 -12.56
CA HIS A 89 13.52 -21.85 -12.45
C HIS A 89 13.94 -21.59 -10.99
N PRO A 90 15.21 -21.21 -10.75
CA PRO A 90 15.67 -20.86 -9.42
C PRO A 90 15.01 -19.56 -8.93
N ALA A 91 15.00 -19.35 -7.61
CA ALA A 91 14.54 -18.09 -7.03
C ALA A 91 15.34 -16.91 -7.61
N VAL A 92 14.65 -15.79 -7.84
CA VAL A 92 15.26 -14.54 -8.30
C VAL A 92 15.14 -13.50 -7.20
N SER A 93 16.26 -12.92 -6.79
CA SER A 93 16.29 -11.81 -5.84
C SER A 93 16.42 -10.49 -6.59
N ARG A 94 15.69 -9.48 -6.13
CA ARG A 94 15.73 -8.09 -6.59
C ARG A 94 15.98 -7.21 -5.38
N ALA A 95 17.04 -6.41 -5.41
CA ALA A 95 17.38 -5.49 -4.33
C ALA A 95 17.26 -4.04 -4.80
N LEU A 96 16.76 -3.19 -3.93
CA LEU A 96 16.74 -1.73 -4.04
C LEU A 96 17.61 -1.18 -2.92
N SER A 97 18.50 -0.25 -3.24
CA SER A 97 19.24 0.54 -2.27
C SER A 97 19.19 2.01 -2.66
N ILE A 98 18.87 2.87 -1.71
CA ILE A 98 18.85 4.32 -1.87
C ILE A 98 19.75 4.92 -0.79
N ALA A 99 20.63 5.84 -1.16
CA ALA A 99 21.49 6.53 -0.20
C ALA A 99 21.73 7.98 -0.60
N VAL A 100 21.56 8.89 0.36
CA VAL A 100 21.95 10.30 0.25
C VAL A 100 23.33 10.47 0.89
N LYS A 101 24.29 11.02 0.13
CA LYS A 101 25.65 11.33 0.59
C LYS A 101 26.06 12.73 0.14
N GLY A 102 25.95 13.70 1.03
CA GLY A 102 26.20 15.11 0.71
C GLY A 102 25.23 15.59 -0.38
N GLU A 103 25.78 16.09 -1.48
CA GLU A 103 24.99 16.57 -2.62
C GLU A 103 24.58 15.48 -3.62
N ASN A 104 24.91 14.21 -3.35
CA ASN A 104 24.65 13.13 -4.30
C ASN A 104 23.64 12.14 -3.72
N VAL A 105 22.73 11.68 -4.56
CA VAL A 105 21.80 10.60 -4.27
C VAL A 105 22.10 9.43 -5.19
N TYR A 106 22.18 8.24 -4.60
CA TYR A 106 22.46 7.00 -5.31
C TYR A 106 21.23 6.10 -5.20
N ILE A 107 20.69 5.69 -6.35
CA ILE A 107 19.67 4.66 -6.45
C ILE A 107 20.28 3.47 -7.19
N GLU A 108 20.35 2.36 -6.49
CA GLU A 108 20.91 1.11 -6.99
C GLU A 108 19.83 0.04 -7.05
N LEU A 109 19.70 -0.56 -8.24
CA LEU A 109 18.84 -1.70 -8.49
C LEU A 109 19.70 -2.90 -8.88
N LYS A 110 19.49 -4.02 -8.20
CA LYS A 110 20.18 -5.29 -8.45
C LYS A 110 19.18 -6.40 -8.70
N THR A 111 19.48 -7.30 -9.63
CA THR A 111 18.75 -8.55 -9.81
C THR A 111 19.73 -9.71 -10.02
N GLY A 112 19.44 -10.85 -9.42
CA GLY A 112 20.35 -11.99 -9.42
C GLY A 112 19.74 -13.25 -8.81
N PRO A 113 20.56 -14.28 -8.57
CA PRO A 113 20.12 -15.49 -7.91
C PRO A 113 19.58 -15.17 -6.51
N GLY A 114 18.47 -15.80 -6.14
CA GLY A 114 17.87 -15.72 -4.82
C GLY A 114 17.97 -17.04 -4.06
N LYS A 115 17.84 -16.96 -2.74
CA LYS A 115 17.63 -18.11 -1.85
C LYS A 115 16.37 -17.86 -1.03
N LEU A 116 15.45 -18.83 -1.06
CA LEU A 116 14.29 -18.85 -0.20
C LEU A 116 14.74 -19.18 1.22
N THR A 117 14.40 -18.32 2.17
CA THR A 117 14.64 -18.54 3.60
C THR A 117 13.54 -19.39 4.20
N ASN A 118 13.77 -19.94 5.39
CA ASN A 118 12.76 -20.71 6.13
C ASN A 118 11.50 -19.88 6.47
N THR A 119 11.62 -18.54 6.45
CA THR A 119 10.50 -17.61 6.67
C THR A 119 9.70 -17.29 5.39
N GLY A 120 10.05 -17.89 4.26
CA GLY A 120 9.42 -17.62 2.96
C GLY A 120 9.92 -16.34 2.27
N ALA A 121 10.84 -15.60 2.88
CA ALA A 121 11.48 -14.43 2.26
C ALA A 121 12.56 -14.87 1.25
N ILE A 122 12.84 -14.03 0.26
CA ILE A 122 13.88 -14.31 -0.74
C ILE A 122 15.01 -13.32 -0.55
N THR A 123 16.21 -13.85 -0.34
CA THR A 123 17.44 -13.07 -0.13
C THR A 123 18.40 -13.28 -1.29
N PRO A 124 19.31 -12.34 -1.59
CA PRO A 124 20.35 -12.54 -2.60
C PRO A 124 21.23 -13.77 -2.28
N ASN A 125 21.55 -14.56 -3.29
CA ASN A 125 22.34 -15.79 -3.16
C ASN A 125 23.48 -15.84 -4.19
N GLY A 126 24.39 -14.88 -4.09
CA GLY A 126 25.53 -14.73 -5.01
C GLY A 126 25.57 -13.36 -5.70
N PRO A 127 26.46 -13.19 -6.69
CA PRO A 127 26.62 -11.92 -7.39
C PRO A 127 25.36 -11.56 -8.19
N ALA A 128 25.08 -10.26 -8.29
CA ALA A 128 24.01 -9.76 -9.12
C ALA A 128 24.30 -10.08 -10.60
N LYS A 129 23.29 -10.59 -11.32
CA LYS A 129 23.37 -10.79 -12.78
C LYS A 129 23.31 -9.46 -13.50
N VAL A 130 22.47 -8.54 -13.01
CA VAL A 130 22.36 -7.19 -13.53
C VAL A 130 22.34 -6.22 -12.36
N GLU A 131 23.14 -5.17 -12.48
CA GLU A 131 23.26 -4.08 -11.53
C GLU A 131 23.22 -2.77 -12.29
N VAL A 132 22.36 -1.86 -11.83
CA VAL A 132 22.26 -0.50 -12.36
C VAL A 132 22.27 0.46 -11.19
N ASN A 133 23.34 1.23 -11.08
CA ASN A 133 23.48 2.34 -10.14
C ASN A 133 23.30 3.65 -10.89
N VAL A 134 22.32 4.44 -10.46
CA VAL A 134 22.02 5.75 -11.03
C VAL A 134 22.27 6.80 -9.94
N SER A 135 23.16 7.72 -10.24
CA SER A 135 23.48 8.87 -9.39
C SER A 135 22.87 10.15 -9.97
N PHE A 136 22.37 11.02 -9.10
CA PHE A 136 21.95 12.37 -9.46
C PHE A 136 22.23 13.33 -8.31
N LYS A 137 22.22 14.62 -8.63
CA LYS A 137 22.40 15.68 -7.63
C LYS A 137 21.18 15.74 -6.71
N LEU A 138 21.39 16.21 -5.48
CA LEU A 138 20.34 16.27 -4.46
C LEU A 138 19.15 17.11 -4.91
N TYR A 139 19.37 18.22 -5.62
CA TYR A 139 18.26 19.04 -6.13
C TYR A 139 17.44 18.30 -7.20
N GLU A 140 18.07 17.47 -8.04
CA GLU A 140 17.38 16.62 -9.02
C GLU A 140 16.56 15.53 -8.29
N ALA A 141 17.14 14.95 -7.23
CA ALA A 141 16.45 14.00 -6.36
C ALA A 141 15.16 14.57 -5.78
N ARG A 142 15.25 15.80 -5.26
CA ARG A 142 14.11 16.51 -4.66
C ARG A 142 13.03 16.76 -5.69
N ARG A 143 13.38 17.19 -6.91
CA ARG A 143 12.44 17.40 -8.01
C ARG A 143 11.73 16.11 -8.43
N MET A 144 12.49 15.02 -8.59
CA MET A 144 11.91 13.70 -8.87
C MET A 144 10.94 13.30 -7.77
N ALA A 145 11.37 13.38 -6.51
CA ALA A 145 10.59 12.94 -5.38
C ALA A 145 9.30 13.74 -5.18
N ALA A 146 9.37 15.07 -5.31
CA ALA A 146 8.19 15.94 -5.27
C ALA A 146 7.19 15.61 -6.39
N SER A 147 7.68 15.33 -7.61
CA SER A 147 6.82 14.94 -8.74
C SER A 147 6.10 13.61 -8.48
N VAL A 148 6.82 12.64 -7.93
CA VAL A 148 6.25 11.32 -7.59
C VAL A 148 5.24 11.44 -6.46
N LEU A 149 5.53 12.20 -5.40
CA LEU A 149 4.59 12.43 -4.30
C LEU A 149 3.32 13.14 -4.77
N ALA A 150 3.46 14.19 -5.58
CA ALA A 150 2.30 14.90 -6.14
C ALA A 150 1.39 13.95 -6.94
N TYR A 151 1.97 13.04 -7.72
CA TYR A 151 1.22 12.02 -8.43
C TYR A 151 0.52 11.03 -7.48
N ILE A 152 1.21 10.54 -6.46
CA ILE A 152 0.62 9.65 -5.46
C ILE A 152 -0.56 10.34 -4.76
N HIS A 153 -0.40 11.60 -4.34
CA HIS A 153 -1.47 12.37 -3.71
C HIS A 153 -2.67 12.58 -4.63
N ALA A 154 -2.44 12.88 -5.92
CA ALA A 154 -3.52 12.98 -6.90
C ALA A 154 -4.28 11.65 -7.03
N TRP A 155 -3.56 10.52 -7.03
CA TRP A 155 -4.18 9.20 -7.04
C TRP A 155 -5.00 8.91 -5.77
N ASP A 156 -4.53 9.32 -4.59
CA ASP A 156 -5.26 9.18 -3.33
C ASP A 156 -6.59 9.94 -3.38
N VAL A 157 -6.56 11.20 -3.84
CA VAL A 157 -7.77 12.02 -3.99
C VAL A 157 -8.76 11.35 -4.93
N MET A 158 -8.29 10.84 -6.08
CA MET A 158 -9.15 10.12 -7.02
C MET A 158 -9.77 8.87 -6.37
N ARG A 159 -9.00 8.11 -5.58
CA ARG A 159 -9.56 6.96 -4.83
C ARG A 159 -10.56 7.41 -3.77
N MET A 160 -10.31 8.49 -3.05
CA MET A 160 -11.24 9.03 -2.06
C MET A 160 -12.55 9.46 -2.72
N MET A 161 -12.50 10.12 -3.89
CA MET A 161 -13.68 10.53 -4.64
C MET A 161 -14.50 9.33 -5.14
N VAL A 162 -13.85 8.30 -5.70
CA VAL A 162 -14.54 7.07 -6.13
C VAL A 162 -15.18 6.35 -4.95
N ASN A 163 -14.51 6.36 -3.79
CA ASN A 163 -14.97 5.72 -2.56
C ASN A 163 -15.66 6.70 -1.61
N GLN A 164 -16.13 7.86 -2.09
CA GLN A 164 -16.70 8.92 -1.24
C GLN A 164 -17.92 8.44 -0.45
N HIS A 165 -18.62 7.42 -0.95
CA HIS A 165 -19.73 6.78 -0.26
C HIS A 165 -19.31 5.88 0.93
N LEU A 166 -18.03 5.49 1.00
CA LEU A 166 -17.43 4.70 2.08
C LEU A 166 -16.61 5.56 3.05
N VAL A 167 -16.11 6.70 2.58
CA VAL A 167 -15.42 7.68 3.43
C VAL A 167 -16.48 8.53 4.08
N SER A 168 -16.62 8.42 5.40
CA SER A 168 -17.62 9.15 6.18
C SER A 168 -17.66 10.63 5.78
N GLN A 169 -18.86 11.16 5.51
CA GLN A 169 -19.02 12.60 5.41
C GLN A 169 -18.59 13.21 6.73
N PRO A 170 -17.71 14.24 6.75
CA PRO A 170 -17.37 14.91 7.99
C PRO A 170 -18.67 15.44 8.60
N SER A 171 -18.94 15.07 9.85
CA SER A 171 -20.08 15.62 10.58
C SER A 171 -19.96 17.14 10.57
N PRO A 172 -21.01 17.88 10.17
CA PRO A 172 -20.97 19.33 10.15
C PRO A 172 -20.64 19.85 11.55
N TYR A 173 -19.81 20.88 11.62
CA TYR A 173 -19.51 21.56 12.88
C TYR A 173 -20.83 22.09 13.45
N LEU A 174 -21.22 21.64 14.65
CA LEU A 174 -22.32 22.25 15.39
C LEU A 174 -21.84 23.62 15.88
N VAL A 175 -22.31 24.68 15.21
CA VAL A 175 -22.17 26.05 15.73
C VAL A 175 -23.06 26.14 16.96
N VAL A 176 -22.46 25.97 18.14
CA VAL A 176 -23.12 26.31 19.40
C VAL A 176 -23.32 27.82 19.38
N SER A 177 -24.57 28.24 19.20
CA SER A 177 -24.92 29.65 19.36
C SER A 177 -24.62 30.01 20.80
N ALA A 178 -23.62 30.87 21.02
CA ALA A 178 -23.41 31.48 22.32
C ALA A 178 -24.65 32.34 22.61
N THR A 179 -25.61 31.79 23.35
CA THR A 179 -26.64 32.61 23.97
C THR A 179 -25.91 33.48 24.99
N SER A 180 -25.78 34.75 24.62
CA SER A 180 -25.22 35.83 25.42
C SER A 180 -25.69 35.75 26.85
N GLU A 181 -24.74 35.79 27.76
CA GLU A 181 -24.94 36.16 29.16
C GLU A 181 -25.76 37.46 29.22
N ALA A 182 -26.90 37.41 29.91
CA ALA A 182 -27.58 38.58 30.43
C ALA A 182 -27.79 38.37 31.93
N ASN A 183 -27.00 39.10 32.73
CA ASN A 183 -27.19 39.24 34.16
C ASN A 183 -28.57 39.82 34.48
N GLY A 184 -29.28 39.28 35.48
CA GLY A 184 -30.50 39.90 36.00
C GLY A 184 -31.37 39.09 36.99
N ILE A 185 -30.88 38.92 38.23
CA ILE A 185 -31.62 38.95 39.52
C ILE A 185 -32.65 37.83 39.87
N SER A 186 -32.21 37.02 40.85
CA SER A 186 -32.85 36.59 42.12
C SER A 186 -34.32 36.14 42.18
N THR A 187 -34.52 34.87 42.57
CA THR A 187 -35.23 34.50 43.82
C THR A 187 -34.88 33.05 44.21
N ALA A 188 -34.31 32.87 45.40
CA ALA A 188 -34.34 31.61 46.15
C ALA A 188 -35.58 31.59 47.09
N PRO A 189 -36.08 30.42 47.53
CA PRO A 189 -35.57 29.78 48.76
C PRO A 189 -35.53 28.23 48.64
N ALA A 190 -34.97 27.39 49.53
CA ALA A 190 -34.79 27.45 50.98
C ALA A 190 -33.66 26.51 51.48
N ASN A 191 -33.01 26.95 52.58
CA ASN A 191 -32.42 26.25 53.74
C ASN A 191 -32.24 24.70 53.72
N GLY A 192 -31.12 24.12 54.16
CA GLY A 192 -29.95 24.70 54.83
C GLY A 192 -28.93 23.67 55.37
N ILE A 193 -28.01 24.21 56.20
CA ILE A 193 -27.08 23.58 57.17
C ILE A 193 -25.62 23.30 56.69
N SER A 194 -24.75 24.32 56.88
CA SER A 194 -23.52 24.39 57.72
C SER A 194 -22.70 23.09 57.97
N LYS A 195 -21.35 22.97 57.89
CA LYS A 195 -20.16 23.84 58.10
C LYS A 195 -18.84 23.04 57.71
N PRO A 196 -17.59 23.57 57.83
CA PRO A 196 -16.49 23.37 56.85
C PRO A 196 -15.17 22.74 57.36
N ASN A 197 -14.19 22.65 56.43
CA ASN A 197 -12.72 22.49 56.52
C ASN A 197 -12.08 21.08 56.54
N GLY A 198 -11.19 20.84 55.56
CA GLY A 198 -10.29 19.69 55.47
C GLY A 198 -9.55 19.54 54.12
N THR A 199 -8.49 20.35 53.95
CA THR A 199 -7.26 20.26 53.13
C THR A 199 -6.93 18.98 52.29
N VAL A 200 -6.57 19.21 51.00
CA VAL A 200 -5.64 18.46 50.08
C VAL A 200 -6.08 17.02 49.69
N THR A 201 -6.14 16.60 48.42
CA THR A 201 -5.01 16.25 47.53
C THR A 201 -5.41 16.24 46.04
N LEU A 202 -4.59 16.87 45.18
CA LEU A 202 -4.57 16.67 43.73
C LEU A 202 -3.80 15.38 43.38
N PRO A 203 -4.28 14.50 42.50
CA PRO A 203 -3.40 13.61 41.77
C PRO A 203 -2.83 14.34 40.55
N ALA A 204 -1.52 14.54 40.58
CA ALA A 204 -0.67 14.66 39.40
C ALA A 204 -0.58 13.30 38.67
N ASP A 205 0.22 13.28 37.60
CA ASP A 205 0.71 12.12 36.82
C ASP A 205 -0.21 11.65 35.67
N VAL A 206 0.21 11.52 34.39
CA VAL A 206 1.56 11.41 33.79
C VAL A 206 1.54 11.94 32.35
N ALA A 207 2.51 12.80 32.03
CA ALA A 207 3.01 13.01 30.68
C ALA A 207 4.10 11.97 30.35
N ASN A 208 4.27 11.69 29.04
CA ASN A 208 5.24 10.78 28.43
C ASN A 208 4.91 9.29 28.46
N ASN A 209 4.87 8.68 27.28
CA ASN A 209 5.93 7.74 26.88
C ASN A 209 5.86 7.47 25.37
N GLY A 210 6.82 8.03 24.65
CA GLY A 210 7.27 7.42 23.41
C GLY A 210 8.10 6.17 23.68
N ARG A 211 8.15 5.30 22.65
CA ARG A 211 9.16 4.26 22.35
C ARG A 211 9.17 3.00 23.25
N PRO A 212 9.58 1.81 22.74
CA PRO A 212 10.91 1.63 22.13
C PRO A 212 11.02 0.77 20.87
N VAL A 213 12.03 1.12 20.08
CA VAL A 213 12.73 0.24 19.14
C VAL A 213 13.72 -0.59 19.96
N THR A 214 13.73 -1.91 19.78
CA THR A 214 14.78 -2.79 20.30
C THR A 214 15.38 -3.65 19.18
N CYS A 215 16.71 -3.53 19.03
CA CYS A 215 17.59 -4.47 18.35
C CYS A 215 18.27 -5.36 19.41
N LYS A 216 18.26 -6.70 19.26
CA LYS A 216 19.46 -7.57 19.35
C LYS A 216 19.18 -9.07 19.12
N THR A 217 20.30 -9.72 18.78
CA THR A 217 20.68 -11.03 18.21
C THR A 217 20.36 -12.33 19.00
N SER A 218 20.10 -13.42 18.25
CA SER A 218 20.47 -14.87 18.41
C SER A 218 19.97 -15.80 19.56
N GLN A 219 19.08 -16.76 19.18
CA GLN A 219 18.97 -18.25 19.42
C GLN A 219 18.95 -18.89 20.85
N PRO A 220 18.50 -20.17 21.05
CA PRO A 220 17.67 -21.12 20.24
C PRO A 220 16.54 -21.92 20.99
N ALA A 221 15.77 -22.70 20.20
CA ALA A 221 15.05 -23.98 20.44
C ALA A 221 13.79 -24.09 21.35
N ALA A 222 12.66 -24.57 20.80
CA ALA A 222 12.05 -25.90 21.04
C ALA A 222 10.68 -26.07 20.35
N GLU A 223 10.22 -27.32 20.26
CA GLU A 223 9.21 -27.91 19.37
C GLU A 223 7.73 -27.55 19.63
N ALA A 224 6.90 -27.62 18.58
CA ALA A 224 5.58 -28.27 18.64
C ALA A 224 5.08 -28.69 17.24
N LYS A 225 4.76 -29.98 17.11
CA LYS A 225 4.20 -30.68 15.93
C LYS A 225 2.67 -30.60 15.93
N THR A 226 2.01 -30.45 14.77
CA THR A 226 0.92 -31.31 14.21
C THR A 226 0.33 -30.73 12.89
N PRO A 227 -0.37 -31.53 12.04
CA PRO A 227 -0.13 -31.64 10.58
C PRO A 227 -1.09 -30.84 9.65
N PRO A 228 -0.78 -30.74 8.33
CA PRO A 228 -1.69 -30.11 7.36
C PRO A 228 -2.73 -31.10 6.80
N ILE A 229 -3.96 -30.57 6.66
CA ILE A 229 -5.10 -31.17 5.98
C ILE A 229 -4.87 -31.12 4.46
N THR A 230 -5.16 -32.25 3.82
CA THR A 230 -5.06 -32.56 2.39
C THR A 230 -6.32 -32.16 1.61
N ASN A 231 -6.12 -32.02 0.28
CA ASN A 231 -7.09 -31.98 -0.83
C ASN A 231 -7.72 -30.60 -1.15
N GLY A 232 -7.82 -30.16 -2.42
CA GLY A 232 -7.63 -30.89 -3.67
C GLY A 232 -7.68 -30.02 -4.94
N ARG A 233 -7.03 -30.58 -5.97
CA ARG A 233 -7.33 -30.60 -7.41
C ARG A 233 -8.55 -29.80 -7.93
N SER A 234 -8.32 -28.96 -8.94
CA SER A 234 -9.18 -28.78 -10.13
C SER A 234 -8.34 -28.07 -11.20
N ARG A 235 -7.86 -28.74 -12.25
CA ARG A 235 -8.52 -29.34 -13.43
C ARG A 235 -9.14 -28.28 -14.34
N ASN A 236 -8.45 -28.11 -15.47
CA ASN A 236 -8.81 -27.34 -16.66
C ASN A 236 -10.26 -27.52 -17.07
N GLY A 237 -10.92 -26.41 -17.42
CA GLY A 237 -12.19 -26.37 -18.13
C GLY A 237 -12.27 -25.11 -18.97
N TYR A 238 -12.10 -25.26 -20.28
CA TYR A 238 -12.42 -24.24 -21.28
C TYR A 238 -13.92 -23.98 -21.30
N ALA A 239 -14.37 -22.73 -21.22
CA ALA A 239 -15.70 -22.33 -21.66
C ALA A 239 -15.74 -20.85 -22.09
N LYS A 240 -16.03 -20.69 -23.39
CA LYS A 240 -16.53 -19.56 -24.19
C LYS A 240 -16.70 -18.17 -23.53
N GLN A 241 -16.00 -17.21 -24.13
CA GLN A 241 -16.33 -15.77 -24.14
C GLN A 241 -17.72 -15.54 -24.73
N ASN A 242 -18.52 -14.72 -24.06
CA ASN A 242 -19.54 -13.90 -24.71
C ASN A 242 -19.12 -12.44 -24.54
N ASP A 243 -18.91 -11.79 -25.68
CA ASP A 243 -18.63 -10.37 -25.82
C ASP A 243 -19.83 -9.56 -25.32
N ASN A 244 -19.60 -8.66 -24.36
CA ASN A 244 -20.35 -7.41 -24.28
C ASN A 244 -19.51 -6.33 -23.57
N ASN A 245 -19.24 -5.29 -24.35
CA ASN A 245 -18.31 -4.22 -24.13
C ASN A 245 -18.90 -3.21 -23.14
N SER A 246 -18.45 -3.25 -21.89
CA SER A 246 -18.60 -2.20 -20.88
C SER A 246 -17.44 -2.34 -19.90
N PRO A 247 -16.73 -1.28 -19.50
CA PRO A 247 -15.69 -1.40 -18.49
C PRO A 247 -16.33 -1.93 -17.21
N GLN A 248 -16.07 -3.21 -16.91
CA GLN A 248 -16.61 -3.86 -15.74
C GLN A 248 -16.05 -3.12 -14.52
N GLN A 249 -16.89 -2.36 -13.82
CA GLN A 249 -16.53 -1.72 -12.56
C GLN A 249 -15.98 -2.79 -11.62
N LEU A 250 -14.73 -2.62 -11.18
CA LEU A 250 -14.16 -3.47 -10.14
C LEU A 250 -14.96 -3.27 -8.85
N LEU A 251 -15.71 -4.30 -8.47
CA LEU A 251 -16.43 -4.35 -7.20
C LEU A 251 -15.52 -4.97 -6.13
N PHE A 252 -15.61 -4.46 -4.90
CA PHE A 252 -14.84 -4.96 -3.76
C PHE A 252 -15.78 -5.33 -2.60
N TYR A 253 -15.37 -6.33 -1.83
CA TYR A 253 -15.97 -6.64 -0.53
C TYR A 253 -15.48 -5.67 0.55
N GLY A 254 -16.12 -5.67 1.72
CA GLY A 254 -15.71 -4.84 2.86
C GLY A 254 -14.33 -5.19 3.42
N ASP A 255 -13.86 -6.41 3.21
CA ASP A 255 -12.50 -6.88 3.51
C ASP A 255 -11.46 -6.47 2.46
N GLY A 256 -11.86 -5.72 1.44
CA GLY A 256 -10.99 -5.24 0.36
C GLY A 256 -10.66 -6.29 -0.71
N THR A 257 -11.20 -7.51 -0.61
CA THR A 257 -11.03 -8.51 -1.66
C THR A 257 -11.85 -8.14 -2.91
N PRO A 258 -11.31 -8.35 -4.12
CA PRO A 258 -12.05 -8.06 -5.34
C PRO A 258 -13.14 -9.11 -5.56
N VAL A 259 -14.33 -8.65 -5.94
CA VAL A 259 -15.40 -9.52 -6.46
C VAL A 259 -14.96 -10.04 -7.82
N SER A 260 -15.14 -11.34 -8.07
CA SER A 260 -14.73 -11.94 -9.33
C SER A 260 -15.50 -11.33 -10.52
N ALA A 261 -14.76 -10.71 -11.44
CA ALA A 261 -15.31 -10.03 -12.61
C ALA A 261 -16.04 -11.00 -13.56
N ASP A 262 -15.54 -12.23 -13.63
CA ASP A 262 -16.05 -13.31 -14.49
C ASP A 262 -17.20 -14.10 -13.84
N ASN A 263 -17.48 -13.88 -12.55
CA ASN A 263 -18.53 -14.60 -11.83
C ASN A 263 -19.83 -13.80 -11.80
N GLN A 264 -20.65 -13.96 -12.85
CA GLN A 264 -21.91 -13.23 -13.01
C GLN A 264 -22.89 -13.48 -11.84
N THR A 265 -22.93 -14.70 -11.31
CA THR A 265 -23.74 -15.05 -10.15
C THR A 265 -23.31 -14.26 -8.92
N GLU A 266 -22.00 -14.21 -8.65
CA GLU A 266 -21.43 -13.44 -7.54
C GLU A 266 -21.75 -11.95 -7.65
N ARG A 267 -21.64 -11.37 -8.86
CA ARG A 267 -21.98 -9.97 -9.12
C ARG A 267 -23.48 -9.67 -8.95
N THR A 268 -24.34 -10.56 -9.42
CA THR A 268 -25.79 -10.41 -9.30
C THR A 268 -26.22 -10.51 -7.84
N THR A 269 -25.68 -11.48 -7.10
CA THR A 269 -25.90 -11.62 -5.65
C THR A 269 -25.37 -10.41 -4.88
N TYR A 270 -24.20 -9.88 -5.27
CA TYR A 270 -23.62 -8.68 -4.66
C TYR A 270 -24.54 -7.46 -4.85
N ALA A 271 -25.10 -7.26 -6.04
CA ALA A 271 -26.06 -6.20 -6.31
C ALA A 271 -27.34 -6.35 -5.47
N ARG A 272 -27.88 -7.57 -5.35
CA ARG A 272 -29.04 -7.89 -4.50
C ARG A 272 -28.77 -7.63 -3.03
N TYR A 273 -27.59 -8.03 -2.54
CA TYR A 273 -27.17 -7.76 -1.16
C TYR A 273 -27.16 -6.26 -0.88
N ARG A 274 -26.58 -5.45 -1.78
CA ARG A 274 -26.57 -3.99 -1.65
C ARG A 274 -27.96 -3.37 -1.65
N GLN A 275 -28.87 -3.85 -2.50
CA GLN A 275 -30.26 -3.39 -2.52
C GLN A 275 -31.00 -3.75 -1.23
N ALA A 276 -30.78 -4.95 -0.70
CA ALA A 276 -31.49 -5.44 0.48
C ALA A 276 -30.96 -4.88 1.81
N LYS A 277 -29.66 -4.61 1.90
CA LYS A 277 -28.98 -4.22 3.16
C LYS A 277 -28.44 -2.79 3.17
N GLY A 278 -28.46 -2.09 2.03
CA GLY A 278 -27.89 -0.74 1.90
C GLY A 278 -26.37 -0.66 2.09
N ALA A 279 -25.69 -1.80 2.24
CA ALA A 279 -24.27 -1.90 2.57
C ALA A 279 -23.54 -2.88 1.65
N VAL A 280 -22.22 -2.74 1.55
CA VAL A 280 -21.34 -3.67 0.85
C VAL A 280 -21.18 -4.95 1.68
N PRO A 281 -21.21 -6.16 1.08
CA PRO A 281 -20.97 -7.39 1.83
C PRO A 281 -19.56 -7.36 2.46
N PRO A 282 -19.42 -7.69 3.75
CA PRO A 282 -18.14 -7.57 4.46
C PRO A 282 -17.08 -8.54 3.92
N SER A 283 -17.47 -9.68 3.35
CA SER A 283 -16.58 -10.66 2.74
C SER A 283 -17.31 -11.51 1.70
N LYS A 284 -16.54 -12.30 0.93
CA LYS A 284 -17.09 -13.32 0.03
C LYS A 284 -17.91 -14.39 0.78
N SER A 285 -17.50 -14.79 1.97
CA SER A 285 -18.23 -15.75 2.79
C SER A 285 -19.58 -15.21 3.25
N ALA A 286 -19.65 -13.93 3.64
CA ALA A 286 -20.90 -13.28 4.01
C ALA A 286 -21.88 -13.18 2.82
N LEU A 287 -21.36 -12.92 1.61
CA LEU A 287 -22.18 -12.94 0.39
C LEU A 287 -22.72 -14.34 0.08
N LEU A 288 -21.92 -15.39 0.28
CA LEU A 288 -22.34 -16.78 0.08
C LEU A 288 -23.43 -17.20 1.08
N GLN A 289 -23.30 -16.81 2.35
CA GLN A 289 -24.33 -17.06 3.36
C GLN A 289 -25.66 -16.38 2.99
N TYR A 290 -25.60 -15.13 2.52
CA TYR A 290 -26.79 -14.42 2.03
C TYR A 290 -27.43 -15.12 0.83
N TYR A 291 -26.61 -15.58 -0.13
CA TYR A 291 -27.11 -16.35 -1.27
C TYR A 291 -27.82 -17.63 -0.84
N GLN A 292 -27.22 -18.39 0.08
CA GLN A 292 -27.79 -19.63 0.60
C GLN A 292 -29.14 -19.39 1.31
N GLN A 293 -29.25 -18.31 2.08
CA GLN A 293 -30.51 -17.92 2.73
C GLN A 293 -31.61 -17.56 1.72
N GLN A 294 -31.26 -17.01 0.55
CA GLN A 294 -32.23 -16.66 -0.49
C GLN A 294 -32.65 -17.86 -1.36
N THR A 295 -31.83 -18.91 -1.44
CA THR A 295 -32.11 -20.12 -2.22
C THR A 295 -32.70 -21.26 -1.40
N ALA A 296 -32.76 -21.13 -0.07
CA ALA A 296 -33.33 -22.12 0.84
C ALA A 296 -34.86 -21.96 1.04
N VAL A 297 -35.55 -21.38 0.05
CA VAL A 297 -37.01 -21.19 0.01
C VAL A 297 -37.59 -22.05 -1.09
#